data_AF-A0A0Q6TB77-F1
#
_entry.id   AF-A0A0Q6TB77-F1
#
_cell.length_a   1.000
_cell.length_b   1.000
_cell.length_c   1.000
_cell.angle_alpha   90.00
_cell.angle_beta   90.00
_cell.angle_gamma   90.00
#
_symmetry.space_group_name_H-M   'P 1'
#
loop_
_entity.id
_entity.type
_entity.pdbx_description
1 polymer ?
#
loop_
_entity_poly.entity_id
_entity_poly.type
_entity_poly.pdbx_seq_one_letter_code
_entity_poly.pdbx_strand_id
1 'polypeptide(L)'
;MISERSPIQIPDQRMSSLDKSLFRFLLSGVDDSAVTEVPKAEHLSAARNGKIELLQEFVNAIESQGSTGLDEVQAELHQASELVDKIAESVRYYQTRIDVLTLQRRTHLNARDSSASKTAELRLMKLRFLELEALHKSDLERLEGLDEAAVLVSLMGDTECLVCGALPVHQQKSKITEESVEQHRLAAEAEASRIKRDLETLQATIGGLASEIVKLEEETSRFAADVTRVELEIADLRPHEYALRKSFEEVVRKKNDLVLRANSQKQLQEYKSKIRELQLLKIGRQRADGLSVSIDNAASIEFSRIVKKVLHAWQYPDMGEVYFDGKDQDIVVNGRERNDNGKGVRAILHSAFKVAVLIYCRLKQLPHPGLLVLDSPLLTYRGPMQTHKFGELGEDEKRFQQTALNEHFYAHLASLSSLGQFIVLENQDPPASIHDRAHIIRFSGEKGDGRQGLFPPLSA
;
A
#
# COMPACT_ATOMS: atom_id res chain seq x y z
N MET A 1 -62.37 28.63 -9.27
CA MET A 1 -61.91 29.16 -10.57
C MET A 1 -61.38 27.95 -11.34
N ILE A 2 -61.94 27.60 -12.50
CA ILE A 2 -61.47 26.40 -13.23
C ILE A 2 -60.02 26.61 -13.64
N SER A 3 -59.21 25.62 -13.28
CA SER A 3 -57.76 25.76 -13.31
C SER A 3 -57.21 25.69 -14.73
N GLU A 4 -56.30 26.61 -15.02
CA GLU A 4 -55.42 26.61 -16.19
C GLU A 4 -54.42 25.45 -16.12
N ARG A 5 -54.18 24.96 -14.90
CA ARG A 5 -53.27 23.86 -14.57
C ARG A 5 -53.73 22.54 -15.16
N SER A 6 -52.77 21.68 -15.49
CA SER A 6 -53.03 20.33 -15.96
C SER A 6 -53.97 19.55 -15.02
N PRO A 7 -54.86 18.68 -15.55
CA PRO A 7 -55.70 17.79 -14.77
C PRO A 7 -54.93 16.86 -13.82
N ILE A 8 -53.64 16.60 -14.04
CA ILE A 8 -52.85 15.71 -13.17
C ILE A 8 -52.23 16.42 -11.97
N GLN A 9 -52.25 17.76 -11.96
CA GLN A 9 -51.62 18.56 -10.92
C GLN A 9 -52.48 18.60 -9.66
N ILE A 10 -51.90 18.26 -8.52
CA ILE A 10 -52.54 18.40 -7.21
C ILE A 10 -52.71 19.90 -6.88
N PRO A 11 -53.87 20.34 -6.33
CA PRO A 11 -54.10 21.75 -5.97
C PRO A 11 -53.00 22.33 -5.06
N ASP A 12 -52.79 23.66 -5.16
CA ASP A 12 -51.88 24.45 -4.32
C ASP A 12 -50.35 24.22 -4.42
N GLN A 13 -49.88 23.43 -5.39
CA GLN A 13 -48.43 23.27 -5.63
C GLN A 13 -48.07 23.56 -7.10
N ARG A 14 -46.80 23.89 -7.40
CA ARG A 14 -46.28 23.81 -8.78
C ARG A 14 -46.19 22.33 -9.16
N MET A 15 -46.42 21.98 -10.43
CA MET A 15 -46.29 20.62 -10.91
C MET A 15 -44.95 20.02 -10.47
N SER A 16 -45.04 18.98 -9.65
CA SER A 16 -43.94 18.35 -8.94
C SER A 16 -43.60 17.00 -9.59
N SER A 17 -42.48 16.40 -9.17
CA SER A 17 -42.18 15.00 -9.50
C SER A 17 -43.24 14.04 -8.97
N LEU A 18 -43.89 14.38 -7.85
CA LEU A 18 -44.97 13.58 -7.27
C LEU A 18 -46.19 13.50 -8.20
N ASP A 19 -46.62 14.62 -8.80
CA ASP A 19 -47.76 14.65 -9.72
C ASP A 19 -47.52 13.71 -10.93
N LYS A 20 -46.31 13.78 -11.50
CA LYS A 20 -45.90 12.97 -12.66
C LYS A 20 -45.77 11.49 -12.30
N SER A 21 -45.11 11.17 -11.18
CA SER A 21 -44.99 9.80 -10.70
C SER A 21 -46.34 9.19 -10.32
N LEU A 22 -47.26 9.97 -9.73
CA LEU A 22 -48.62 9.51 -9.40
C LEU A 22 -49.42 9.20 -10.67
N PHE A 23 -49.40 10.09 -11.66
CA PHE A 23 -50.11 9.84 -12.91
C PHE A 23 -49.49 8.66 -13.69
N ARG A 24 -48.15 8.54 -13.69
CA ARG A 24 -47.46 7.35 -14.21
C ARG A 24 -47.92 6.08 -13.50
N PHE A 25 -47.97 6.09 -12.17
CA PHE A 25 -48.46 4.95 -11.37
C PHE A 25 -49.91 4.59 -11.70
N LEU A 26 -50.81 5.56 -11.89
CA LEU A 26 -52.20 5.30 -12.28
C LEU A 26 -52.34 4.64 -13.65
N LEU A 27 -51.42 4.93 -14.58
CA LEU A 27 -51.44 4.37 -15.94
C LEU A 27 -50.59 3.09 -16.10
N SER A 28 -49.54 2.89 -15.30
CA SER A 28 -48.65 1.73 -15.41
C SER A 28 -48.82 0.69 -14.30
N GLY A 29 -49.34 1.08 -13.14
CA GLY A 29 -49.34 0.26 -11.92
C GLY A 29 -47.98 0.10 -11.25
N VAL A 30 -46.93 0.80 -11.73
CA VAL A 30 -45.54 0.64 -11.26
C VAL A 30 -45.10 1.88 -10.46
N ASP A 31 -44.78 1.67 -9.18
CA ASP A 31 -44.24 2.68 -8.29
C ASP A 31 -42.69 2.75 -8.35
N ASP A 32 -42.09 3.67 -7.61
CA ASP A 32 -40.63 3.87 -7.57
C ASP A 32 -39.94 3.06 -6.44
N SER A 33 -40.58 2.03 -5.88
CA SER A 33 -40.08 1.31 -4.69
C SER A 33 -38.76 0.55 -4.91
N ALA A 34 -38.45 0.17 -6.16
CA ALA A 34 -37.23 -0.55 -6.52
C ALA A 34 -36.03 0.37 -6.81
N VAL A 35 -36.19 1.69 -6.75
CA VAL A 35 -35.14 2.66 -7.09
C VAL A 35 -34.19 2.82 -5.90
N THR A 36 -32.90 2.52 -6.10
CA THR A 36 -31.86 2.70 -5.08
C THR A 36 -31.44 4.16 -4.94
N GLU A 37 -31.33 4.64 -3.69
CA GLU A 37 -30.87 5.98 -3.39
C GLU A 37 -29.39 6.15 -3.76
N VAL A 38 -29.06 7.22 -4.48
CA VAL A 38 -27.68 7.52 -4.88
C VAL A 38 -27.18 8.72 -4.06
N PRO A 39 -25.94 8.67 -3.53
CA PRO A 39 -25.40 9.75 -2.72
C PRO A 39 -25.45 11.09 -3.46
N LYS A 40 -25.87 12.13 -2.74
CA LYS A 40 -25.91 13.49 -3.25
C LYS A 40 -24.52 13.93 -3.70
N ALA A 41 -24.48 14.73 -4.77
CA ALA A 41 -23.24 15.31 -5.29
C ALA A 41 -22.45 16.08 -4.21
N GLU A 42 -23.14 16.69 -3.24
CA GLU A 42 -22.55 17.36 -2.08
C GLU A 42 -21.71 16.41 -1.22
N HIS A 43 -22.20 15.20 -0.92
CA HIS A 43 -21.47 14.21 -0.12
C HIS A 43 -20.23 13.68 -0.87
N LEU A 44 -20.35 13.44 -2.17
CA LEU A 44 -19.22 13.04 -3.00
C LEU A 44 -18.16 14.15 -3.08
N SER A 45 -18.61 15.41 -3.17
CA SER A 45 -17.73 16.59 -3.19
C SER A 45 -17.01 16.77 -1.86
N ALA A 46 -17.72 16.65 -0.74
CA ALA A 46 -17.14 16.68 0.59
C ALA A 46 -16.10 15.56 0.79
N ALA A 47 -16.40 14.33 0.39
CA ALA A 47 -15.47 13.20 0.49
C ALA A 47 -14.20 13.41 -0.36
N ARG A 48 -14.34 13.93 -1.59
CA ARG A 48 -13.21 14.28 -2.44
C ARG A 48 -12.36 15.39 -1.83
N ASN A 49 -12.99 16.45 -1.33
CA ASN A 49 -12.29 17.58 -0.72
C ASN A 49 -11.56 17.15 0.56
N GLY A 50 -12.15 16.30 1.40
CA GLY A 50 -11.47 15.73 2.57
C GLY A 50 -10.25 14.87 2.21
N LYS A 51 -10.29 14.11 1.10
CA LYS A 51 -9.11 13.40 0.60
C LYS A 51 -8.01 14.36 0.13
N ILE A 52 -8.39 15.45 -0.54
CA ILE A 52 -7.43 16.48 -0.96
C ILE A 52 -6.79 17.16 0.25
N GLU A 53 -7.57 17.53 1.25
CA GLU A 53 -7.10 18.16 2.49
C GLU A 53 -6.08 17.28 3.23
N LEU A 54 -6.38 15.99 3.43
CA LEU A 54 -5.45 15.03 4.05
C LEU A 54 -4.14 14.90 3.24
N LEU A 55 -4.23 14.76 1.92
CA LEU A 55 -3.04 14.69 1.07
C LEU A 55 -2.23 15.99 1.12
N GLN A 56 -2.89 17.14 1.25
CA GLN A 56 -2.25 18.43 1.39
C GLN A 56 -1.52 18.56 2.73
N GLU A 57 -2.08 18.03 3.82
CA GLU A 57 -1.38 17.94 5.11
C GLU A 57 -0.08 17.13 5.00
N PHE A 58 -0.11 15.98 4.31
CA PHE A 58 1.09 15.17 4.07
C PHE A 58 2.13 15.89 3.19
N VAL A 59 1.68 16.60 2.16
CA VAL A 59 2.55 17.46 1.33
C VAL A 59 3.24 18.51 2.21
N ASN A 60 2.47 19.25 3.01
CA ASN A 60 3.00 20.31 3.87
C ASN A 60 3.99 19.76 4.91
N ALA A 61 3.70 18.58 5.48
CA ALA A 61 4.58 17.92 6.43
C ALA A 61 5.94 17.57 5.81
N ILE A 62 5.96 17.04 4.57
CA ILE A 62 7.21 16.71 3.87
C ILE A 62 7.96 17.99 3.45
N GLU A 63 7.26 19.00 2.93
CA GLU A 63 7.88 20.26 2.51
C GLU A 63 8.50 21.04 3.68
N SER A 64 7.93 20.93 4.88
CA SER A 64 8.50 21.54 6.10
C SER A 64 9.88 20.99 6.48
N GLN A 65 10.26 19.80 5.98
CA GLN A 65 11.54 19.16 6.25
C GLN A 65 12.66 19.64 5.29
N GLY A 66 12.32 20.39 4.24
CA GLY A 66 13.29 20.94 3.30
C GLY A 66 12.77 20.97 1.85
N SER A 67 13.31 21.91 1.07
CA SER A 67 12.84 22.22 -0.29
C SER A 67 13.74 21.68 -1.42
N THR A 68 14.65 20.75 -1.13
CA THR A 68 15.58 20.22 -2.14
C THR A 68 14.84 19.36 -3.17
N GLY A 69 15.11 19.60 -4.46
CA GLY A 69 14.46 18.86 -5.54
C GLY A 69 14.87 17.39 -5.61
N LEU A 70 14.01 16.52 -6.15
CA LEU A 70 14.30 15.09 -6.29
C LEU A 70 15.58 14.84 -7.11
N ASP A 71 15.76 15.57 -8.22
CA ASP A 71 16.91 15.41 -9.11
C ASP A 71 18.24 15.79 -8.43
N GLU A 72 18.23 16.84 -7.61
CA GLU A 72 19.39 17.27 -6.82
C GLU A 72 19.77 16.21 -5.78
N VAL A 73 18.78 15.71 -5.02
CA VAL A 73 19.02 14.66 -4.02
C VAL A 73 19.51 13.36 -4.68
N GLN A 74 18.98 13.01 -5.85
CA GLN A 74 19.45 11.84 -6.61
C GLN A 74 20.89 12.00 -7.11
N ALA A 75 21.26 13.19 -7.58
CA ALA A 75 22.64 13.49 -7.97
C ALA A 75 23.61 13.39 -6.79
N GLU A 76 23.25 13.97 -5.63
CA GLU A 76 24.04 13.84 -4.40
C GLU A 76 24.14 12.38 -3.93
N LEU A 77 23.05 11.61 -4.01
CA LEU A 77 23.03 10.20 -3.64
C LEU A 77 23.95 9.36 -4.53
N HIS A 78 24.00 9.67 -5.83
CA HIS A 78 24.90 9.02 -6.77
C HIS A 78 26.36 9.31 -6.41
N GLN A 79 26.72 10.59 -6.22
CA GLN A 79 28.07 10.99 -5.80
C GLN A 79 28.48 10.36 -4.47
N ALA A 80 27.57 10.33 -3.48
CA ALA A 80 27.82 9.68 -2.20
C ALA A 80 28.05 8.17 -2.36
N SER A 81 27.32 7.52 -3.28
CA SER A 81 27.50 6.09 -3.55
C SER A 81 28.86 5.80 -4.18
N GLU A 82 29.28 6.57 -5.19
CA GLU A 82 30.62 6.43 -5.77
C GLU A 82 31.73 6.67 -4.74
N LEU A 83 31.54 7.63 -3.85
CA LEU A 83 32.49 7.91 -2.79
C LEU A 83 32.58 6.76 -1.77
N VAL A 84 31.44 6.17 -1.38
CA VAL A 84 31.40 4.97 -0.54
C VAL A 84 32.19 3.84 -1.17
N ASP A 85 32.01 3.59 -2.46
CA ASP A 85 32.70 2.49 -3.15
C ASP A 85 34.23 2.72 -3.19
N LYS A 86 34.67 3.95 -3.50
CA LYS A 86 36.10 4.32 -3.50
C LYS A 86 36.74 4.18 -2.12
N ILE A 87 36.05 4.64 -1.07
CA ILE A 87 36.55 4.51 0.31
C ILE A 87 36.57 3.03 0.72
N ALA A 88 35.54 2.25 0.36
CA ALA A 88 35.47 0.83 0.67
C ALA A 88 36.63 0.04 0.03
N GLU A 89 36.99 0.35 -1.22
CA GLU A 89 38.16 -0.22 -1.88
C GLU A 89 39.45 0.12 -1.13
N SER A 90 39.60 1.38 -0.73
CA SER A 90 40.77 1.83 0.03
C SER A 90 40.86 1.13 1.40
N VAL A 91 39.76 1.03 2.14
CA VAL A 91 39.70 0.29 3.42
C VAL A 91 40.11 -1.17 3.21
N ARG A 92 39.55 -1.84 2.19
CA ARG A 92 39.91 -3.24 1.86
C ARG A 92 41.40 -3.39 1.54
N TYR A 93 41.98 -2.43 0.81
CA TYR A 93 43.41 -2.43 0.48
C TYR A 93 44.27 -2.39 1.75
N TYR A 94 44.03 -1.42 2.65
CA TYR A 94 44.81 -1.29 3.88
C TYR A 94 44.61 -2.49 4.82
N GLN A 95 43.39 -3.00 4.97
CA GLN A 95 43.10 -4.19 5.79
C GLN A 95 43.86 -5.41 5.26
N THR A 96 43.75 -5.68 3.95
CA THR A 96 44.47 -6.80 3.32
C THR A 96 45.98 -6.68 3.48
N ARG A 97 46.53 -5.45 3.33
CA ARG A 97 47.96 -5.20 3.52
C ARG A 97 48.39 -5.46 4.97
N ILE A 98 47.62 -5.00 5.94
CA ILE A 98 47.88 -5.22 7.37
C ILE A 98 47.79 -6.71 7.73
N ASP A 99 46.85 -7.45 7.15
CA ASP A 99 46.70 -8.89 7.37
C ASP A 99 47.89 -9.69 6.82
N VAL A 100 48.34 -9.36 5.60
CA VAL A 100 49.54 -9.95 5.00
C VAL A 100 50.77 -9.67 5.86
N LEU A 101 50.97 -8.42 6.28
CA LEU A 101 52.08 -8.04 7.15
C LEU A 101 52.00 -8.74 8.51
N THR A 102 50.80 -8.92 9.07
CA THR A 102 50.60 -9.63 10.33
C THR A 102 50.99 -11.11 10.21
N LEU A 103 50.67 -11.75 9.08
CA LEU A 103 51.09 -13.10 8.80
C LEU A 103 52.61 -13.19 8.61
N GLN A 104 53.22 -12.26 7.86
CA GLN A 104 54.67 -12.17 7.70
C GLN A 104 55.39 -11.99 9.04
N ARG A 105 54.89 -11.11 9.91
CA ARG A 105 55.42 -10.93 11.27
C ARG A 105 55.44 -12.24 12.05
N ARG A 106 54.34 -13.00 12.00
CA ARG A 106 54.23 -14.30 12.67
C ARG A 106 55.24 -15.31 12.11
N THR A 107 55.42 -15.35 10.80
CA THR A 107 56.41 -16.23 10.16
C THR A 107 57.83 -15.88 10.60
N HIS A 108 58.21 -14.61 10.61
CA HIS A 108 59.53 -14.18 11.05
C HIS A 108 59.76 -14.44 12.55
N LEU A 109 58.75 -14.23 13.40
CA LEU A 109 58.81 -14.56 14.84
C LEU A 109 59.05 -16.06 15.05
N ASN A 110 58.29 -16.92 14.37
CA ASN A 110 58.47 -18.38 14.48
C ASN A 110 59.86 -18.82 13.99
N ALA A 111 60.36 -18.23 12.90
CA ALA A 111 61.69 -18.53 12.37
C ALA A 111 62.80 -18.09 13.33
N ARG A 112 62.67 -16.90 13.92
CA ARG A 112 63.57 -16.38 14.96
C ARG A 112 63.61 -17.33 16.16
N ASP A 113 62.44 -17.70 16.69
CA ASP A 113 62.35 -18.52 17.89
C ASP A 113 62.88 -19.94 17.64
N SER A 114 62.62 -20.51 16.45
CA SER A 114 63.21 -21.79 16.06
C SER A 114 64.74 -21.72 15.94
N SER A 115 65.29 -20.65 15.36
CA SER A 115 66.74 -20.48 15.22
C SER A 115 67.42 -20.25 16.58
N ALA A 116 66.78 -19.47 17.46
CA ALA A 116 67.23 -19.26 18.83
C ALA A 116 67.23 -20.56 19.66
N SER A 117 66.18 -21.39 19.53
CA SER A 117 66.10 -22.69 20.21
C SER A 117 67.24 -23.63 19.77
N LYS A 118 67.47 -23.74 18.45
CA LYS A 118 68.57 -24.55 17.91
C LYS A 118 69.93 -24.03 18.37
N THR A 119 70.13 -22.71 18.38
CA THR A 119 71.34 -22.08 18.91
C THR A 119 71.59 -22.50 20.36
N ALA A 120 70.56 -22.49 21.21
CA ALA A 120 70.67 -22.90 22.60
C ALA A 120 71.04 -24.39 22.76
N GLU A 121 70.42 -25.26 21.96
CA GLU A 121 70.73 -26.70 21.91
C GLU A 121 72.19 -26.95 21.50
N LEU A 122 72.67 -26.31 20.43
CA LEU A 122 74.05 -26.45 19.97
C LEU A 122 75.06 -25.90 20.98
N ARG A 123 74.75 -24.80 21.67
CA ARG A 123 75.59 -24.28 22.75
C ARG A 123 75.73 -25.26 23.91
N LEU A 124 74.63 -25.92 24.30
CA LEU A 124 74.67 -26.96 25.34
C LEU A 124 75.49 -28.18 24.88
N MET A 125 75.31 -28.61 23.63
CA MET A 125 76.08 -29.71 23.04
C MET A 125 77.58 -29.39 23.01
N LYS A 126 77.94 -28.16 22.60
CA LYS A 126 79.33 -27.68 22.60
C LYS A 126 79.92 -27.69 24.01
N LEU A 127 79.17 -27.25 25.03
CA LEU A 127 79.63 -27.28 26.42
C LEU A 127 79.96 -28.71 26.89
N ARG A 128 79.09 -29.68 26.60
CA ARG A 128 79.32 -31.10 26.91
C ARG A 128 80.55 -31.66 26.19
N PHE A 129 80.81 -31.24 24.96
CA PHE A 129 82.00 -31.67 24.22
C PHE A 129 83.29 -31.04 24.76
N LEU A 130 83.24 -29.80 25.28
CA LEU A 130 84.37 -29.20 25.98
C LEU A 130 84.66 -29.93 27.30
N GLU A 131 83.63 -30.37 28.02
CA GLU A 131 83.79 -31.22 29.22
C GLU A 131 84.43 -32.58 28.87
N LEU A 132 83.98 -33.21 27.78
CA LEU A 132 84.58 -34.45 27.28
C LEU A 132 86.04 -34.26 26.84
N GLU A 133 86.35 -33.13 26.22
CA GLU A 133 87.73 -32.78 25.84
C GLU A 133 88.63 -32.66 27.08
N ALA A 134 88.15 -32.00 28.14
CA ALA A 134 88.87 -31.88 29.40
C ALA A 134 89.10 -33.25 30.06
N LEU A 135 88.10 -34.14 30.02
CA LEU A 135 88.23 -35.51 30.52
C LEU A 135 89.31 -36.29 29.77
N HIS A 136 89.29 -36.25 28.43
CA HIS A 136 90.31 -36.93 27.62
C HIS A 136 91.71 -36.39 27.84
N LYS A 137 91.86 -35.08 28.07
CA LYS A 137 93.17 -34.48 28.45
C LYS A 137 93.66 -35.01 29.79
N SER A 138 92.79 -35.09 30.79
CA SER A 138 93.13 -35.66 32.10
C SER A 138 93.46 -37.16 32.01
N ASP A 139 92.74 -37.91 31.18
CA ASP A 139 93.04 -39.33 30.93
C ASP A 139 94.40 -39.52 30.25
N LEU A 140 94.79 -38.61 29.34
CA LEU A 140 96.13 -38.61 28.75
C LEU A 140 97.22 -38.38 29.79
N GLU A 141 97.09 -37.37 30.64
CA GLU A 141 98.02 -37.11 31.75
C GLU A 141 98.14 -38.33 32.67
N ARG A 142 97.02 -39.00 32.95
CA ARG A 142 96.99 -40.23 33.76
C ARG A 142 97.74 -41.38 33.08
N LEU A 143 97.60 -41.56 31.76
CA LEU A 143 98.30 -42.59 31.01
C LEU A 143 99.81 -42.30 30.92
N GLU A 144 100.19 -41.03 30.74
CA GLU A 144 101.59 -40.59 30.78
C GLU A 144 102.21 -40.86 32.16
N GLY A 145 101.49 -40.56 33.24
CA GLY A 145 101.94 -40.89 34.59
C GLY A 145 102.08 -42.40 34.86
N LEU A 146 101.24 -43.23 34.22
CA LEU A 146 101.39 -44.70 34.30
C LEU A 146 102.62 -45.20 33.54
N ASP A 147 102.93 -44.61 32.38
CA ASP A 147 104.14 -44.91 31.61
C ASP A 147 105.41 -44.52 32.40
N GLU A 148 105.45 -43.30 32.96
CA GLU A 148 106.55 -42.84 33.81
C GLU A 148 106.73 -43.74 35.05
N ALA A 149 105.62 -44.10 35.71
CA ALA A 149 105.66 -45.01 36.85
C ALA A 149 106.19 -46.40 36.45
N ALA A 150 105.81 -46.93 35.29
CA ALA A 150 106.32 -48.19 34.78
C ALA A 150 107.83 -48.16 34.54
N VAL A 151 108.35 -47.05 33.98
CA VAL A 151 109.79 -46.83 33.80
C VAL A 151 110.52 -46.79 35.16
N LEU A 152 109.99 -46.04 36.13
CA LEU A 152 110.59 -45.95 37.46
C LEU A 152 110.60 -47.30 38.18
N VAL A 153 109.50 -48.05 38.15
CA VAL A 153 109.42 -49.40 38.72
C VAL A 153 110.45 -50.33 38.08
N SER A 154 110.63 -50.26 36.76
CA SER A 154 111.62 -51.07 36.03
C SER A 154 113.06 -50.71 36.39
N LEU A 155 113.36 -49.43 36.65
CA LEU A 155 114.68 -48.97 37.10
C LEU A 155 114.98 -49.32 38.56
N MET A 156 113.95 -49.43 39.40
CA MET A 156 114.12 -49.66 40.84
C MET A 156 114.54 -51.09 41.19
N GLY A 157 114.36 -52.08 40.29
CA GLY A 157 114.94 -53.43 40.40
C GLY A 157 114.89 -54.08 41.79
N ASP A 158 115.88 -54.93 42.09
CA ASP A 158 116.10 -55.52 43.43
C ASP A 158 116.91 -54.54 44.31
N THR A 159 116.32 -53.39 44.65
CA THR A 159 116.89 -52.44 45.61
C THR A 159 116.32 -52.63 47.02
N GLU A 160 116.96 -52.05 48.02
CA GLU A 160 116.40 -51.97 49.37
C GLU A 160 115.05 -51.21 49.35
N CYS A 161 114.08 -51.69 50.10
CA CYS A 161 112.75 -51.08 50.13
C CYS A 161 112.86 -49.63 50.61
N LEU A 162 112.48 -48.66 49.77
CA LEU A 162 112.57 -47.23 50.09
C LEU A 162 111.67 -46.78 51.24
N VAL A 163 110.70 -47.61 51.65
CA VAL A 163 109.76 -47.31 52.75
C VAL A 163 110.24 -47.87 54.08
N CYS A 164 110.76 -49.10 54.11
CA CYS A 164 111.11 -49.80 55.36
C CYS A 164 112.56 -50.30 55.45
N GLY A 165 113.37 -50.12 54.40
CA GLY A 165 114.78 -50.53 54.35
C GLY A 165 115.03 -52.04 54.19
N ALA A 166 113.99 -52.84 53.92
CA ALA A 166 114.16 -54.29 53.76
C ALA A 166 115.04 -54.61 52.54
N LEU A 167 116.09 -55.40 52.74
CA LEU A 167 116.92 -55.96 51.66
C LEU A 167 116.07 -56.84 50.72
N PRO A 168 116.41 -56.96 49.42
CA PRO A 168 115.63 -57.72 48.44
C PRO A 168 115.29 -59.15 48.85
N VAL A 169 116.20 -59.81 49.57
CA VAL A 169 116.04 -61.18 50.10
C VAL A 169 114.93 -61.32 51.14
N HIS A 170 114.51 -60.21 51.74
CA HIS A 170 113.45 -60.14 52.76
C HIS A 170 112.14 -59.54 52.21
N GLN A 171 112.09 -59.22 50.91
CA GLN A 171 110.89 -58.70 50.24
C GLN A 171 110.05 -59.85 49.68
N GLN A 172 108.74 -59.80 49.88
CA GLN A 172 107.81 -60.68 49.16
C GLN A 172 107.58 -60.09 47.78
N LYS A 173 108.20 -60.67 46.74
CA LYS A 173 107.99 -60.23 45.35
C LYS A 173 106.52 -60.46 44.97
N SER A 174 105.88 -59.41 44.44
CA SER A 174 104.54 -59.54 43.87
C SER A 174 104.56 -60.44 42.62
N LYS A 175 103.39 -60.92 42.18
CA LYS A 175 103.26 -61.68 40.91
C LYS A 175 103.45 -60.83 39.65
N ILE A 176 103.72 -59.53 39.80
CA ILE A 176 103.95 -58.60 38.70
C ILE A 176 105.37 -58.84 38.19
N THR A 177 105.47 -59.29 36.95
CA THR A 177 106.73 -59.49 36.23
C THR A 177 107.08 -58.25 35.40
N GLU A 178 108.36 -58.08 35.04
CA GLU A 178 108.79 -57.06 34.07
C GLU A 178 107.98 -57.16 32.76
N GLU A 179 107.68 -58.37 32.30
CA GLU A 179 106.82 -58.61 31.14
C GLU A 179 105.41 -58.05 31.34
N SER A 180 104.81 -58.21 32.53
CA SER A 180 103.48 -57.65 32.81
C SER A 180 103.49 -56.11 32.88
N VAL A 181 104.57 -55.50 33.39
CA VAL A 181 104.75 -54.04 33.38
C VAL A 181 104.87 -53.53 31.95
N GLU A 182 105.66 -54.20 31.12
CA GLU A 182 105.81 -53.86 29.70
C GLU A 182 104.50 -54.01 28.92
N GLN A 183 103.72 -55.06 29.18
CA GLN A 183 102.39 -55.23 28.58
C GLN A 183 101.42 -54.10 28.97
N HIS A 184 101.43 -53.68 30.24
CA HIS A 184 100.63 -52.53 30.69
C HIS A 184 101.09 -51.23 30.03
N ARG A 185 102.39 -51.05 29.83
CA ARG A 185 102.97 -49.91 29.14
C ARG A 185 102.51 -49.82 27.69
N LEU A 186 102.65 -50.91 26.93
CA LEU A 186 102.20 -50.99 25.54
C LEU A 186 100.69 -50.76 25.40
N ALA A 187 99.90 -51.28 26.35
CA ALA A 187 98.46 -51.03 26.38
C ALA A 187 98.13 -49.56 26.67
N ALA A 188 98.84 -48.91 27.60
CA ALA A 188 98.68 -47.50 27.92
C ALA A 188 99.06 -46.60 26.72
N GLU A 189 100.15 -46.93 26.01
CA GLU A 189 100.58 -46.21 24.80
C GLU A 189 99.55 -46.34 23.66
N ALA A 190 99.02 -47.55 23.45
CA ALA A 190 97.98 -47.80 22.45
C ALA A 190 96.68 -47.03 22.77
N GLU A 191 96.28 -47.01 24.04
CA GLU A 191 95.13 -46.25 24.53
C GLU A 191 95.35 -44.74 24.39
N ALA A 192 96.51 -44.22 24.80
CA ALA A 192 96.88 -42.80 24.65
C ALA A 192 96.86 -42.37 23.18
N SER A 193 97.36 -43.22 22.28
CA SER A 193 97.32 -43.00 20.84
C SER A 193 95.88 -42.98 20.29
N ARG A 194 94.97 -43.78 20.86
CA ARG A 194 93.53 -43.73 20.53
C ARG A 194 92.89 -42.43 21.00
N ILE A 195 93.09 -42.07 22.27
CA ILE A 195 92.53 -40.83 22.86
C ILE A 195 93.01 -39.59 22.10
N LYS A 196 94.28 -39.54 21.65
CA LYS A 196 94.79 -38.45 20.81
C LYS A 196 94.00 -38.28 19.51
N ARG A 197 93.68 -39.37 18.80
CA ARG A 197 92.84 -39.33 17.58
C ARG A 197 91.40 -38.93 17.87
N ASP A 198 90.85 -39.42 18.98
CA ASP A 198 89.50 -39.07 19.43
C ASP A 198 89.42 -37.57 19.77
N LEU A 199 90.45 -37.01 20.40
CA LEU A 199 90.58 -35.57 20.68
C LEU A 199 90.63 -34.72 19.41
N GLU A 200 91.41 -35.11 18.40
CA GLU A 200 91.46 -34.40 17.12
C GLU A 200 90.07 -34.34 16.47
N THR A 201 89.35 -35.47 16.48
CA THR A 201 87.98 -35.58 15.95
C THR A 201 87.00 -34.72 16.75
N LEU A 202 87.12 -34.74 18.08
CA LEU A 202 86.30 -33.97 18.99
C LEU A 202 86.50 -32.45 18.80
N GLN A 203 87.74 -32.01 18.68
CA GLN A 203 88.09 -30.60 18.43
C GLN A 203 87.53 -30.12 17.09
N ALA A 204 87.65 -30.92 16.03
CA ALA A 204 87.03 -30.61 14.74
C ALA A 204 85.51 -30.47 14.86
N THR A 205 84.86 -31.35 15.63
CA THR A 205 83.42 -31.30 15.90
C THR A 205 83.02 -30.06 16.68
N ILE A 206 83.77 -29.68 17.73
CA ILE A 206 83.57 -28.44 18.49
C ILE A 206 83.69 -27.21 17.59
N GLY A 207 84.68 -27.20 16.69
CA GLY A 207 84.84 -26.14 15.68
C GLY A 207 83.64 -26.04 14.73
N GLY A 208 83.15 -27.18 14.25
CA GLY A 208 81.93 -27.28 13.45
C GLY A 208 80.72 -26.68 14.16
N LEU A 209 80.47 -27.11 15.40
CA LEU A 209 79.38 -26.58 16.25
C LEU A 209 79.52 -25.07 16.47
N ALA A 210 80.72 -24.57 16.74
CA ALA A 210 80.96 -23.15 16.94
C ALA A 210 80.61 -22.34 15.69
N SER A 211 81.00 -22.82 14.50
CA SER A 211 80.67 -22.15 13.24
C SER A 211 79.16 -22.13 12.95
N GLU A 212 78.45 -23.21 13.29
CA GLU A 212 77.00 -23.31 13.08
C GLU A 212 76.22 -22.41 14.04
N ILE A 213 76.67 -22.32 15.29
CA ILE A 213 76.13 -21.38 16.29
C ILE A 213 76.19 -19.94 15.77
N VAL A 214 77.33 -19.50 15.23
CA VAL A 214 77.48 -18.14 14.68
C VAL A 214 76.49 -17.88 13.54
N LYS A 215 76.32 -18.83 12.62
CA LYS A 215 75.37 -18.69 11.50
C LYS A 215 73.93 -18.56 12.00
N LEU A 216 73.51 -19.39 12.96
CA LEU A 216 72.16 -19.33 13.53
C LEU A 216 71.92 -18.04 14.32
N GLU A 217 72.94 -17.50 14.99
CA GLU A 217 72.86 -16.20 15.66
C GLU A 217 72.67 -15.04 14.66
N GLU A 218 73.37 -15.08 13.52
CA GLU A 218 73.18 -14.12 12.43
C GLU A 218 71.78 -14.25 11.80
N GLU A 219 71.26 -15.46 11.61
CA GLU A 219 69.87 -15.69 11.17
C GLU A 219 68.85 -15.15 12.18
N THR A 220 69.04 -15.43 13.46
CA THR A 220 68.18 -14.95 14.54
C THR A 220 68.12 -13.42 14.54
N SER A 221 69.28 -12.77 14.37
CA SER A 221 69.40 -11.31 14.29
C SER A 221 68.71 -10.74 13.05
N ARG A 222 68.84 -11.41 11.90
CA ARG A 222 68.13 -11.04 10.66
C ARG A 222 66.62 -11.13 10.81
N PHE A 223 66.10 -12.24 11.36
CA PHE A 223 64.66 -12.37 11.59
C PHE A 223 64.14 -11.35 12.62
N ALA A 224 64.92 -10.99 13.64
CA ALA A 224 64.54 -9.94 14.59
C ALA A 224 64.43 -8.56 13.91
N ALA A 225 65.36 -8.24 12.99
CA ALA A 225 65.30 -7.02 12.20
C ALA A 225 64.07 -7.01 11.25
N ASP A 226 63.77 -8.14 10.59
CA ASP A 226 62.58 -8.28 9.75
C ASP A 226 61.28 -8.10 10.53
N VAL A 227 61.18 -8.66 11.75
CA VAL A 227 60.03 -8.45 12.65
C VAL A 227 59.85 -6.95 12.93
N THR A 228 60.93 -6.28 13.31
CA THR A 228 60.90 -4.84 13.64
C THR A 228 60.45 -4.01 12.44
N ARG A 229 60.97 -4.32 11.24
CA ARG A 229 60.58 -3.64 9.99
C ARG A 229 59.07 -3.80 9.73
N VAL A 230 58.56 -5.03 9.82
CA VAL A 230 57.14 -5.31 9.57
C VAL A 230 56.25 -4.66 10.63
N GLU A 231 56.68 -4.60 11.89
CA GLU A 231 55.94 -3.90 12.95
C GLU A 231 55.84 -2.40 12.70
N LEU A 232 56.92 -1.76 12.22
CA LEU A 232 56.90 -0.36 11.82
C LEU A 232 55.97 -0.11 10.63
N GLU A 233 55.98 -0.98 9.61
CA GLU A 233 55.03 -0.88 8.48
C GLU A 233 53.57 -1.00 8.97
N ILE A 234 53.27 -1.95 9.86
CA ILE A 234 51.92 -2.08 10.42
C ILE A 234 51.54 -0.83 11.23
N ALA A 235 52.46 -0.28 12.02
CA ALA A 235 52.21 0.92 12.84
C ALA A 235 51.91 2.15 11.96
N ASP A 236 52.55 2.28 10.81
CA ASP A 236 52.31 3.35 9.84
C ASP A 236 50.94 3.21 9.11
N LEU A 237 50.55 1.98 8.76
CA LEU A 237 49.30 1.74 8.03
C LEU A 237 48.03 1.85 8.90
N ARG A 238 48.12 1.54 10.20
CA ARG A 238 46.95 1.52 11.11
C ARG A 238 46.22 2.87 11.21
N PRO A 239 46.88 4.02 11.38
CA PRO A 239 46.21 5.32 11.37
C PRO A 239 45.45 5.61 10.08
N HIS A 240 46.01 5.20 8.93
CA HIS A 240 45.38 5.37 7.62
C HIS A 240 44.11 4.53 7.49
N GLU A 241 44.16 3.25 7.88
CA GLU A 241 42.98 2.38 7.90
C GLU A 241 41.88 2.94 8.81
N TYR A 242 42.26 3.39 10.02
CA TYR A 242 41.31 3.97 10.98
C TYR A 242 40.65 5.25 10.43
N ALA A 243 41.43 6.16 9.85
CA ALA A 243 40.90 7.40 9.27
C ALA A 243 39.93 7.12 8.11
N LEU A 244 40.27 6.17 7.22
CA LEU A 244 39.40 5.74 6.13
C LEU A 244 38.12 5.08 6.64
N ARG A 245 38.19 4.25 7.68
CA ARG A 245 37.03 3.61 8.28
C ARG A 245 36.09 4.64 8.90
N LYS A 246 36.62 5.64 9.61
CA LYS A 246 35.82 6.75 10.13
C LYS A 246 35.14 7.54 9.01
N SER A 247 35.89 7.88 7.95
CA SER A 247 35.34 8.56 6.78
C SER A 247 34.25 7.72 6.09
N PHE A 248 34.44 6.40 5.98
CA PHE A 248 33.44 5.48 5.45
C PHE A 248 32.14 5.55 6.24
N GLU A 249 32.19 5.49 7.57
CA GLU A 249 31.02 5.58 8.44
C GLU A 249 30.27 6.91 8.29
N GLU A 250 31.01 8.02 8.17
CA GLU A 250 30.43 9.36 7.94
C GLU A 250 29.73 9.46 6.58
N VAL A 251 30.37 8.98 5.50
CA VAL A 251 29.79 9.02 4.16
C VAL A 251 28.60 8.08 4.03
N VAL A 252 28.64 6.89 4.64
CA VAL A 252 27.50 5.97 4.68
C VAL A 252 26.32 6.58 5.43
N ARG A 253 26.57 7.26 6.55
CA ARG A 253 25.52 8.00 7.28
C ARG A 253 24.89 9.07 6.39
N LYS A 254 25.71 9.86 5.69
CA LYS A 254 25.22 10.88 4.74
C LYS A 254 24.42 10.25 3.61
N LYS A 255 24.88 9.14 3.04
CA LYS A 255 24.16 8.38 2.00
C LYS A 255 22.79 7.92 2.49
N ASN A 256 22.69 7.38 3.71
CA ASN A 256 21.41 6.93 4.27
C ASN A 256 20.43 8.10 4.45
N ASP A 257 20.90 9.27 4.91
CA ASP A 257 20.08 10.48 4.99
C ASP A 257 19.57 10.91 3.60
N LEU A 258 20.43 10.87 2.58
CA LEU A 258 20.05 11.17 1.20
C LEU A 258 19.02 10.17 0.65
N VAL A 259 19.13 8.88 0.97
CA VAL A 259 18.11 7.87 0.59
C VAL A 259 16.75 8.20 1.22
N LEU A 260 16.73 8.56 2.50
CA LEU A 260 15.49 8.96 3.17
C LEU A 260 14.87 10.20 2.51
N ARG A 261 15.70 11.23 2.25
CA ARG A 261 15.25 12.44 1.54
C ARG A 261 14.71 12.13 0.14
N ALA A 262 15.39 11.28 -0.63
CA ALA A 262 14.95 10.89 -1.97
C ALA A 262 13.58 10.20 -1.94
N ASN A 263 13.35 9.31 -0.97
CA ASN A 263 12.07 8.64 -0.78
C ASN A 263 10.96 9.63 -0.39
N SER A 264 11.23 10.56 0.53
CA SER A 264 10.27 11.62 0.89
C SER A 264 9.93 12.50 -0.31
N GLN A 265 10.91 12.87 -1.15
CA GLN A 265 10.67 13.65 -2.37
C GLN A 265 9.85 12.88 -3.41
N LYS A 266 10.06 11.56 -3.54
CA LYS A 266 9.22 10.71 -4.40
C LYS A 266 7.77 10.67 -3.90
N GLN A 267 7.57 10.47 -2.60
CA GLN A 267 6.23 10.51 -1.99
C GLN A 267 5.55 11.87 -2.18
N LEU A 268 6.29 12.97 -2.07
CA LEU A 268 5.79 14.31 -2.34
C LEU A 268 5.25 14.44 -3.77
N GLN A 269 5.99 13.95 -4.77
CA GLN A 269 5.53 13.96 -6.16
C GLN A 269 4.27 13.11 -6.37
N GLU A 270 4.19 11.93 -5.74
CA GLU A 270 3.02 11.05 -5.78
C GLU A 270 1.78 11.68 -5.13
N TYR A 271 1.92 12.38 -3.99
CA TYR A 271 0.81 13.10 -3.39
C TYR A 271 0.36 14.28 -4.24
N LYS A 272 1.30 15.05 -4.79
CA LYS A 272 0.98 16.15 -5.72
C LYS A 272 0.31 15.67 -7.01
N SER A 273 0.65 14.48 -7.52
CA SER A 273 -0.06 13.91 -8.68
C SER A 273 -1.48 13.48 -8.32
N LYS A 274 -1.66 12.76 -7.20
CA LYS A 274 -2.98 12.35 -6.70
C LYS A 274 -3.91 13.52 -6.41
N ILE A 275 -3.40 14.60 -5.82
CA ILE A 275 -4.18 15.84 -5.62
C ILE A 275 -4.67 16.39 -6.96
N ARG A 276 -3.79 16.47 -7.97
CA ARG A 276 -4.16 16.93 -9.32
C ARG A 276 -5.22 16.02 -9.96
N GLU A 277 -5.08 14.71 -9.86
CA GLU A 277 -6.07 13.75 -10.34
C GLU A 277 -7.43 13.96 -9.66
N LEU A 278 -7.45 14.09 -8.34
CA LEU A 278 -8.68 14.34 -7.57
C LEU A 278 -9.32 15.68 -7.94
N GLN A 279 -8.52 16.74 -8.18
CA GLN A 279 -9.03 18.04 -8.60
C GLN A 279 -9.66 18.00 -10.01
N LEU A 280 -9.13 17.15 -10.90
CA LEU A 280 -9.67 16.97 -12.25
C LEU A 280 -10.94 16.09 -12.30
N LEU A 281 -11.21 15.31 -11.24
CA LEU A 281 -12.46 14.53 -11.15
C LEU A 281 -13.69 15.44 -11.07
N LYS A 282 -14.46 15.43 -12.16
CA LYS A 282 -15.78 16.08 -12.22
C LYS A 282 -16.83 15.18 -11.58
N ILE A 283 -17.42 15.65 -10.49
CA ILE A 283 -18.55 14.98 -9.85
C ILE A 283 -19.82 15.34 -10.62
N GLY A 284 -20.29 14.42 -11.46
CA GLY A 284 -21.53 14.57 -12.21
C GLY A 284 -22.77 14.47 -11.32
N ARG A 285 -23.92 14.92 -11.85
CA ARG A 285 -25.22 14.57 -11.27
C ARG A 285 -25.41 13.07 -11.37
N GLN A 286 -25.48 12.41 -10.22
CA GLN A 286 -25.84 11.01 -10.14
C GLN A 286 -27.32 10.86 -10.48
N ARG A 287 -27.66 9.93 -11.38
CA ARG A 287 -29.03 9.49 -11.62
C ARG A 287 -29.17 8.08 -11.08
N ALA A 288 -30.19 7.85 -10.28
CA ALA A 288 -30.56 6.49 -9.90
C ALA A 288 -30.92 5.71 -11.16
N ASP A 289 -30.35 4.52 -11.27
CA ASP A 289 -30.63 3.65 -12.40
C ASP A 289 -32.11 3.23 -12.36
N GLY A 290 -32.79 3.24 -13.51
CA GLY A 290 -34.22 2.93 -13.61
C GLY A 290 -35.22 4.05 -13.24
N LEU A 291 -34.78 5.24 -12.81
CA LEU A 291 -35.70 6.35 -12.50
C LEU A 291 -36.24 7.03 -13.78
N SER A 292 -37.43 6.64 -14.24
CA SER A 292 -38.14 7.26 -15.38
C SER A 292 -39.36 8.07 -14.93
N VAL A 293 -39.28 9.40 -14.96
CA VAL A 293 -40.42 10.28 -14.57
C VAL A 293 -41.49 10.36 -15.67
N SER A 294 -41.22 9.84 -16.87
CA SER A 294 -42.15 9.86 -18.01
C SER A 294 -43.02 8.61 -18.08
N ILE A 295 -44.28 8.80 -18.50
CA ILE A 295 -45.19 7.73 -18.88
C ILE A 295 -44.67 7.08 -20.16
N ASP A 296 -44.79 5.77 -20.26
CA ASP A 296 -44.42 5.05 -21.47
C ASP A 296 -45.29 5.50 -22.67
N ASN A 297 -44.68 5.52 -23.86
CA ASN A 297 -45.31 6.01 -25.07
C ASN A 297 -46.56 5.20 -25.42
N ALA A 298 -46.55 3.88 -25.15
CA ALA A 298 -47.71 3.02 -25.38
C ALA A 298 -48.90 3.40 -24.47
N ALA A 299 -48.64 3.64 -23.19
CA ALA A 299 -49.67 4.07 -22.23
C ALA A 299 -50.24 5.45 -22.59
N SER A 300 -49.39 6.39 -23.04
CA SER A 300 -49.82 7.71 -23.51
C SER A 300 -50.75 7.62 -24.72
N ILE A 301 -50.38 6.84 -25.74
CA ILE A 301 -51.19 6.64 -26.95
C ILE A 301 -52.54 5.98 -26.60
N GLU A 302 -52.53 4.99 -25.72
CA GLU A 302 -53.75 4.29 -25.33
C GLU A 302 -54.68 5.19 -24.50
N PHE A 303 -54.15 5.94 -23.54
CA PHE A 303 -54.90 6.92 -22.76
C PHE A 303 -55.54 7.98 -23.68
N SER A 304 -54.77 8.50 -24.63
CA SER A 304 -55.24 9.47 -25.64
C SER A 304 -56.43 8.93 -26.45
N ARG A 305 -56.39 7.65 -26.82
CA ARG A 305 -57.50 6.98 -27.52
C ARG A 305 -58.76 6.89 -26.66
N ILE A 306 -58.62 6.69 -25.36
CA ILE A 306 -59.78 6.67 -24.44
C ILE A 306 -60.37 8.07 -24.30
N VAL A 307 -59.54 9.11 -24.15
CA VAL A 307 -60.03 10.51 -24.14
C VAL A 307 -60.79 10.81 -25.44
N LYS A 308 -60.25 10.41 -26.59
CA LYS A 308 -60.94 10.55 -27.89
C LYS A 308 -62.30 9.85 -27.91
N LYS A 309 -62.42 8.64 -27.37
CA LYS A 309 -63.69 7.91 -27.26
C LYS A 309 -64.69 8.62 -26.35
N VAL A 310 -64.24 9.17 -25.21
CA VAL A 310 -65.10 9.94 -24.29
C VAL A 310 -65.67 11.16 -25.00
N LEU A 311 -64.82 11.96 -25.66
CA LEU A 311 -65.24 13.15 -26.39
C LEU A 311 -66.15 12.83 -27.58
N HIS A 312 -65.88 11.73 -28.28
CA HIS A 312 -66.75 11.23 -29.35
C HIS A 312 -68.13 10.82 -28.81
N ALA A 313 -68.20 10.11 -27.68
CA ALA A 313 -69.45 9.72 -27.05
C ALA A 313 -70.29 10.94 -26.62
N TRP A 314 -69.63 12.04 -26.28
CA TRP A 314 -70.26 13.32 -25.96
C TRP A 314 -70.61 14.16 -27.19
N GLN A 315 -70.34 13.68 -28.41
CA GLN A 315 -70.50 14.43 -29.65
C GLN A 315 -69.80 15.80 -29.61
N TYR A 316 -68.58 15.83 -29.09
CA TYR A 316 -67.76 17.04 -29.11
C TYR A 316 -67.60 17.55 -30.57
N PRO A 317 -67.85 18.85 -30.84
CA PRO A 317 -67.82 19.38 -32.20
C PRO A 317 -66.42 19.33 -32.81
N ASP A 318 -66.36 19.12 -34.13
CA ASP A 318 -65.12 19.03 -34.92
C ASP A 318 -64.10 18.02 -34.39
N MET A 319 -64.53 16.84 -33.93
CA MET A 319 -63.62 15.82 -33.41
C MET A 319 -62.52 15.43 -34.40
N GLY A 320 -61.26 15.65 -34.01
CA GLY A 320 -60.06 15.31 -34.77
C GLY A 320 -59.06 14.50 -33.94
N GLU A 321 -57.79 14.91 -33.96
CA GLU A 321 -56.68 14.27 -33.24
C GLU A 321 -56.74 14.62 -31.75
N VAL A 322 -56.52 13.62 -30.89
CA VAL A 322 -56.38 13.79 -29.44
C VAL A 322 -55.14 13.05 -29.00
N TYR A 323 -54.23 13.75 -28.31
CA TYR A 323 -53.06 13.13 -27.71
C TYR A 323 -52.72 13.76 -26.36
N PHE A 324 -52.03 13.00 -25.52
CA PHE A 324 -51.47 13.47 -24.26
C PHE A 324 -50.05 13.99 -24.49
N ASP A 325 -49.79 15.24 -24.12
CA ASP A 325 -48.46 15.83 -24.20
C ASP A 325 -47.66 15.49 -22.94
N GLY A 326 -46.56 14.74 -23.09
CA GLY A 326 -45.66 14.40 -21.99
C GLY A 326 -44.87 15.58 -21.41
N LYS A 327 -44.79 16.71 -22.13
CA LYS A 327 -44.11 17.92 -21.64
C LYS A 327 -45.02 18.70 -20.69
N ASP A 328 -46.21 19.07 -21.17
CA ASP A 328 -47.18 19.88 -20.42
C ASP A 328 -48.10 19.03 -19.53
N GLN A 329 -48.00 17.70 -19.66
CA GLN A 329 -48.75 16.70 -18.89
C GLN A 329 -50.26 16.93 -18.97
N ASP A 330 -50.77 17.35 -20.12
CA ASP A 330 -52.19 17.65 -20.37
C ASP A 330 -52.59 17.09 -21.75
N ILE A 331 -53.87 17.14 -22.08
CA ILE A 331 -54.39 16.73 -23.38
C ILE A 331 -54.39 17.89 -24.38
N VAL A 332 -54.07 17.55 -25.62
CA VAL A 332 -54.20 18.40 -26.79
C VAL A 332 -55.31 17.84 -27.67
N VAL A 333 -56.27 18.69 -28.04
CA VAL A 333 -57.42 18.32 -28.88
C VAL A 333 -57.42 19.20 -30.11
N ASN A 334 -57.43 18.61 -31.30
CA ASN A 334 -57.39 19.31 -32.59
C ASN A 334 -56.20 20.28 -32.72
N GLY A 335 -55.05 19.92 -32.14
CA GLY A 335 -53.84 20.74 -32.15
C GLY A 335 -53.87 21.95 -31.20
N ARG A 336 -54.92 22.10 -30.38
CA ARG A 336 -55.02 23.15 -29.37
C ARG A 336 -54.91 22.57 -27.96
N GLU A 337 -54.04 23.14 -27.15
CA GLU A 337 -53.89 22.74 -25.75
C GLU A 337 -55.17 23.02 -24.97
N ARG A 338 -55.51 22.16 -24.00
CA ARG A 338 -56.69 22.41 -23.15
C ARG A 338 -56.64 23.81 -22.56
N ASN A 339 -55.48 24.27 -22.06
CA ASN A 339 -55.35 25.54 -21.38
C ASN A 339 -55.68 26.76 -22.27
N ASP A 340 -55.49 26.66 -23.58
CA ASP A 340 -55.74 27.74 -24.55
C ASP A 340 -57.23 27.96 -24.87
N ASN A 341 -58.12 27.15 -24.29
CA ASN A 341 -59.56 27.23 -24.54
C ASN A 341 -60.30 28.06 -23.48
N GLY A 342 -61.51 28.51 -23.82
CA GLY A 342 -62.42 29.20 -22.89
C GLY A 342 -62.75 28.36 -21.63
N LYS A 343 -63.15 29.02 -20.55
CA LYS A 343 -63.39 28.38 -19.23
C LYS A 343 -64.36 27.20 -19.32
N GLY A 344 -65.42 27.31 -20.13
CA GLY A 344 -66.40 26.25 -20.32
C GLY A 344 -65.82 25.05 -21.07
N VAL A 345 -65.11 25.28 -22.18
CA VAL A 345 -64.45 24.21 -22.95
C VAL A 345 -63.37 23.52 -22.09
N ARG A 346 -62.62 24.27 -21.28
CA ARG A 346 -61.67 23.71 -20.30
C ARG A 346 -62.34 22.79 -19.29
N ALA A 347 -63.53 23.14 -18.81
CA ALA A 347 -64.30 22.31 -17.87
C ALA A 347 -64.70 20.96 -18.50
N ILE A 348 -65.17 21.01 -19.75
CA ILE A 348 -65.55 19.81 -20.52
C ILE A 348 -64.33 18.92 -20.73
N LEU A 349 -63.24 19.46 -21.26
CA LEU A 349 -62.02 18.71 -21.54
C LEU A 349 -61.37 18.13 -20.26
N HIS A 350 -61.39 18.89 -19.16
CA HIS A 350 -60.93 18.41 -17.85
C HIS A 350 -61.80 17.25 -17.35
N SER A 351 -63.13 17.34 -17.53
CA SER A 351 -64.05 16.26 -17.18
C SER A 351 -63.81 15.03 -18.04
N ALA A 352 -63.61 15.20 -19.35
CA ALA A 352 -63.29 14.12 -20.27
C ALA A 352 -61.99 13.41 -19.86
N PHE A 353 -60.97 14.16 -19.45
CA PHE A 353 -59.73 13.62 -18.92
C PHE A 353 -59.98 12.72 -17.71
N LYS A 354 -60.71 13.19 -16.69
CA LYS A 354 -60.98 12.42 -15.46
C LYS A 354 -61.81 11.16 -15.73
N VAL A 355 -62.81 11.26 -16.60
CA VAL A 355 -63.63 10.12 -17.05
C VAL A 355 -62.76 9.11 -17.81
N ALA A 356 -61.85 9.59 -18.66
CA ALA A 356 -60.92 8.72 -19.39
C ALA A 356 -59.94 8.00 -18.45
N VAL A 357 -59.46 8.65 -17.38
CA VAL A 357 -58.61 7.99 -16.36
C VAL A 357 -59.38 6.85 -15.69
N LEU A 358 -60.63 7.09 -15.26
CA LEU A 358 -61.48 6.05 -14.68
C LEU A 358 -61.63 4.86 -15.65
N ILE A 359 -61.98 5.12 -16.91
CA ILE A 359 -62.16 4.07 -17.92
C ILE A 359 -60.84 3.32 -18.14
N TYR A 360 -59.73 4.05 -18.30
CA TYR A 360 -58.40 3.46 -18.52
C TYR A 360 -58.05 2.49 -17.39
N CYS A 361 -58.11 2.96 -16.15
CA CYS A 361 -57.76 2.16 -14.99
C CYS A 361 -58.68 0.94 -14.85
N ARG A 362 -59.99 1.10 -15.07
CA ARG A 362 -60.95 -0.02 -14.95
C ARG A 362 -60.76 -1.08 -16.02
N LEU A 363 -60.52 -0.70 -17.28
CA LEU A 363 -60.26 -1.65 -18.37
C LEU A 363 -58.96 -2.43 -18.17
N LYS A 364 -57.98 -1.83 -17.50
CA LYS A 364 -56.65 -2.41 -17.25
C LYS A 364 -56.50 -3.03 -15.85
N GLN A 365 -57.56 -3.02 -15.05
CA GLN A 365 -57.53 -3.46 -13.65
C GLN A 365 -56.49 -2.73 -12.78
N LEU A 366 -56.23 -1.45 -13.09
CA LEU A 366 -55.33 -0.58 -12.34
C LEU A 366 -56.05 0.12 -11.18
N PRO A 367 -55.32 0.56 -10.14
CA PRO A 367 -55.91 1.23 -8.98
C PRO A 367 -56.65 2.52 -9.36
N HIS A 368 -57.94 2.58 -9.05
CA HIS A 368 -58.76 3.79 -9.14
C HIS A 368 -59.90 3.73 -8.11
N PRO A 369 -60.25 4.83 -7.41
CA PRO A 369 -61.26 4.82 -6.34
C PRO A 369 -62.67 4.45 -6.82
N GLY A 370 -62.93 4.51 -8.13
CA GLY A 370 -64.24 4.22 -8.70
C GLY A 370 -65.30 5.29 -8.43
N LEU A 371 -64.88 6.46 -7.97
CA LEU A 371 -65.74 7.61 -7.71
C LEU A 371 -65.17 8.82 -8.45
N LEU A 372 -66.04 9.55 -9.16
CA LEU A 372 -65.71 10.84 -9.77
C LEU A 372 -66.73 11.88 -9.34
N VAL A 373 -66.22 13.00 -8.81
CA VAL A 373 -67.02 14.19 -8.50
C VAL A 373 -66.66 15.26 -9.54
N LEU A 374 -67.65 15.68 -10.31
CA LEU A 374 -67.51 16.69 -11.36
C LEU A 374 -68.27 17.95 -10.93
N ASP A 375 -67.53 18.99 -10.58
CA ASP A 375 -68.09 20.30 -10.23
C ASP A 375 -68.14 21.21 -11.47
N SER A 376 -69.36 21.52 -11.89
CA SER A 376 -69.67 22.41 -13.02
C SER A 376 -69.03 21.99 -14.36
N PRO A 377 -69.16 20.72 -14.81
CA PRO A 377 -68.54 20.23 -16.04
C PRO A 377 -69.10 20.84 -17.33
N LEU A 378 -70.31 21.41 -17.31
CA LEU A 378 -71.05 21.88 -18.49
C LEU A 378 -71.28 23.41 -18.48
N LEU A 379 -70.33 24.19 -17.97
CA LEU A 379 -70.42 25.65 -17.88
C LEU A 379 -70.72 26.38 -19.19
N THR A 380 -70.45 25.79 -20.35
CA THR A 380 -70.80 26.34 -21.67
C THR A 380 -72.31 26.48 -21.88
N TYR A 381 -73.13 25.73 -21.14
CA TYR A 381 -74.58 25.67 -21.31
C TYR A 381 -75.36 26.68 -20.44
N ARG A 382 -74.67 27.48 -19.63
CA ARG A 382 -75.29 28.49 -18.74
C ARG A 382 -76.36 29.34 -19.44
N GLY A 383 -77.52 29.49 -18.80
CA GLY A 383 -78.64 30.26 -19.32
C GLY A 383 -78.36 31.77 -19.29
N PRO A 384 -79.08 32.58 -20.09
CA PRO A 384 -78.85 34.02 -20.21
C PRO A 384 -79.12 34.81 -18.92
N MET A 385 -79.75 34.21 -17.91
CA MET A 385 -80.04 34.84 -16.63
C MET A 385 -79.55 33.92 -15.51
N GLN A 386 -78.51 34.32 -14.76
CA GLN A 386 -78.52 34.32 -13.28
C GLN A 386 -77.16 34.51 -12.59
N THR A 387 -76.01 34.55 -13.28
CA THR A 387 -74.74 34.88 -12.58
C THR A 387 -73.75 35.71 -13.40
N HIS A 388 -73.52 36.97 -12.98
CA HIS A 388 -72.42 37.84 -13.45
C HIS A 388 -71.01 37.32 -13.09
N LYS A 389 -70.89 36.26 -12.29
CA LYS A 389 -69.62 35.73 -11.76
C LYS A 389 -68.67 35.15 -12.81
N PHE A 390 -69.12 34.85 -14.01
CA PHE A 390 -68.36 34.06 -14.99
C PHE A 390 -68.12 34.75 -16.34
N GLY A 391 -68.43 36.05 -16.49
CA GLY A 391 -68.20 36.84 -17.71
C GLY A 391 -69.08 36.44 -18.91
N GLU A 392 -68.94 37.10 -20.06
CA GLU A 392 -69.63 36.73 -21.33
C GLU A 392 -69.11 35.39 -21.89
N LEU A 393 -69.91 34.69 -22.71
CA LEU A 393 -69.50 33.46 -23.38
C LEU A 393 -68.46 33.78 -24.48
N GLY A 394 -67.34 33.05 -24.49
CA GLY A 394 -66.38 33.13 -25.60
C GLY A 394 -66.98 32.59 -26.91
N GLU A 395 -66.37 32.93 -28.06
CA GLU A 395 -66.84 32.47 -29.39
C GLU A 395 -66.97 30.95 -29.49
N ASP A 396 -66.01 30.21 -28.93
CA ASP A 396 -66.06 28.75 -28.85
C ASP A 396 -67.24 28.28 -27.99
N GLU A 397 -67.50 28.92 -26.85
CA GLU A 397 -68.56 28.50 -25.91
C GLU A 397 -69.97 28.71 -26.50
N LYS A 398 -70.17 29.77 -27.28
CA LYS A 398 -71.45 30.04 -27.99
C LYS A 398 -71.78 28.93 -29.00
N ARG A 399 -70.76 28.38 -29.66
CA ARG A 399 -70.93 27.27 -30.60
C ARG A 399 -71.31 25.98 -29.89
N PHE A 400 -70.76 25.73 -28.71
CA PHE A 400 -71.06 24.54 -27.90
C PHE A 400 -72.47 24.57 -27.31
N GLN A 401 -72.98 25.74 -26.95
CA GLN A 401 -74.36 25.88 -26.44
C GLN A 401 -75.42 25.41 -27.46
N GLN A 402 -75.08 25.39 -28.76
CA GLN A 402 -75.97 24.97 -29.84
C GLN A 402 -75.88 23.46 -30.16
N THR A 403 -75.04 22.69 -29.45
CA THR A 403 -74.89 21.24 -29.66
C THR A 403 -75.63 20.42 -28.60
N ALA A 404 -75.90 19.13 -28.88
CA ALA A 404 -76.49 18.18 -27.94
C ALA A 404 -75.50 17.56 -26.94
N LEU A 405 -74.33 18.18 -26.73
CA LEU A 405 -73.25 17.63 -25.89
C LEU A 405 -73.69 17.43 -24.43
N ASN A 406 -74.52 18.32 -23.88
CA ASN A 406 -75.06 18.17 -22.53
C ASN A 406 -75.86 16.87 -22.36
N GLU A 407 -76.73 16.51 -23.30
CA GLU A 407 -77.52 15.27 -23.27
C GLU A 407 -76.62 14.04 -23.38
N HIS A 408 -75.66 14.07 -24.32
CA HIS A 408 -74.73 12.97 -24.56
C HIS A 408 -73.74 12.78 -23.43
N PHE A 409 -73.35 13.87 -22.76
CA PHE A 409 -72.53 13.85 -21.55
C PHE A 409 -73.19 13.00 -20.47
N TYR A 410 -74.43 13.35 -20.07
CA TYR A 410 -75.14 12.62 -19.03
C TYR A 410 -75.47 11.17 -19.44
N ALA A 411 -75.89 10.96 -20.70
CA ALA A 411 -76.17 9.63 -21.21
C ALA A 411 -74.93 8.72 -21.17
N HIS A 412 -73.77 9.24 -21.57
CA HIS A 412 -72.51 8.51 -21.52
C HIS A 412 -72.10 8.19 -20.07
N LEU A 413 -72.17 9.16 -19.14
CA LEU A 413 -71.84 8.89 -17.73
C LEU A 413 -72.75 7.80 -17.12
N ALA A 414 -74.06 7.85 -17.39
CA ALA A 414 -74.99 6.82 -16.92
C ALA A 414 -74.64 5.42 -17.48
N SER A 415 -74.18 5.34 -18.74
CA SER A 415 -73.75 4.07 -19.34
C SER A 415 -72.50 3.47 -18.69
N LEU A 416 -71.72 4.27 -17.95
CA LEU A 416 -70.50 3.86 -17.27
C LEU A 416 -70.71 3.50 -15.79
N SER A 417 -71.96 3.35 -15.33
CA SER A 417 -72.31 3.05 -13.93
C SER A 417 -71.67 1.76 -13.37
N SER A 418 -71.31 0.81 -14.24
CA SER A 418 -70.56 -0.40 -13.85
C SER A 418 -69.07 -0.16 -13.60
N LEU A 419 -68.50 0.93 -14.13
CA LEU A 419 -67.09 1.28 -13.97
C LEU A 419 -66.84 2.19 -12.76
N GLY A 420 -67.83 3.00 -12.37
CA GLY A 420 -67.74 3.87 -11.20
C GLY A 420 -69.00 4.69 -10.93
N GLN A 421 -69.00 5.33 -9.76
CA GLN A 421 -70.01 6.29 -9.33
C GLN A 421 -69.64 7.70 -9.81
N PHE A 422 -70.61 8.41 -10.38
CA PHE A 422 -70.45 9.79 -10.83
C PHE A 422 -71.36 10.70 -9.99
N ILE A 423 -70.78 11.77 -9.43
CA ILE A 423 -71.50 12.83 -8.74
C ILE A 423 -71.27 14.11 -9.54
N VAL A 424 -72.32 14.61 -10.19
CA VAL A 424 -72.25 15.84 -10.98
C VAL A 424 -72.94 16.95 -10.20
N LEU A 425 -72.21 18.04 -9.97
CA LEU A 425 -72.74 19.26 -9.36
C LEU A 425 -72.90 20.29 -10.47
N GLU A 426 -74.14 20.68 -10.74
CA GLU A 426 -74.46 21.71 -11.74
C GLU A 426 -75.52 22.67 -11.23
N ASN A 427 -75.50 23.89 -11.76
CA ASN A 427 -76.52 24.90 -11.45
C ASN A 427 -77.74 24.82 -12.38
N GLN A 428 -77.61 24.11 -13.50
CA GLN A 428 -78.71 23.89 -14.43
C GLN A 428 -79.39 22.56 -14.20
N ASP A 429 -80.71 22.52 -14.40
CA ASP A 429 -81.43 21.25 -14.45
C ASP A 429 -80.84 20.38 -15.57
N PRO A 430 -80.56 19.09 -15.29
CA PRO A 430 -80.09 18.19 -16.33
C PRO A 430 -81.21 17.93 -17.34
N PRO A 431 -80.87 17.53 -18.58
CA PRO A 431 -81.86 17.22 -19.61
C PRO A 431 -82.84 16.14 -19.16
N ALA A 432 -84.09 16.23 -19.64
CA ALA A 432 -85.15 15.32 -19.21
C ALA A 432 -84.82 13.83 -19.43
N SER A 433 -83.98 13.53 -20.41
CA SER A 433 -83.51 12.19 -20.78
C SER A 433 -82.69 11.47 -19.71
N ILE A 434 -82.32 12.13 -18.61
CA ILE A 434 -81.59 11.50 -17.49
C ILE A 434 -82.43 11.26 -16.24
N HIS A 435 -83.67 11.77 -16.16
CA HIS A 435 -84.48 11.68 -14.94
C HIS A 435 -84.65 10.24 -14.43
N ASP A 436 -84.83 9.27 -15.33
CA ASP A 436 -85.04 7.86 -14.97
C ASP A 436 -83.72 7.08 -14.78
N ARG A 437 -82.57 7.71 -15.04
CA ARG A 437 -81.23 7.07 -15.04
C ARG A 437 -80.28 7.63 -14.00
N ALA A 438 -80.64 8.73 -13.34
CA ALA A 438 -79.83 9.39 -12.34
C ALA A 438 -80.67 9.80 -11.13
N HIS A 439 -80.05 9.75 -9.95
CA HIS A 439 -80.66 10.28 -8.73
C HIS A 439 -80.43 11.80 -8.67
N ILE A 440 -81.46 12.58 -8.97
CA ILE A 440 -81.37 14.05 -9.04
C ILE A 440 -81.80 14.66 -7.70
N ILE A 441 -80.89 15.41 -7.08
CA ILE A 441 -81.18 16.19 -5.88
C ILE A 441 -81.15 17.66 -6.27
N ARG A 442 -82.32 18.32 -6.20
CA ARG A 442 -82.44 19.75 -6.43
C ARG A 442 -82.25 20.51 -5.12
N PHE A 443 -81.45 21.58 -5.17
CA PHE A 443 -81.29 22.51 -4.06
C PHE A 443 -81.85 23.88 -4.43
N SER A 444 -82.77 24.41 -3.62
CA SER A 444 -83.60 25.57 -3.98
C SER A 444 -83.22 26.88 -3.27
N GLY A 445 -82.18 26.87 -2.42
CA GLY A 445 -81.77 28.02 -1.60
C GLY A 445 -82.83 28.41 -0.55
N GLU A 446 -82.59 29.48 0.23
CA GLU A 446 -83.46 29.85 1.37
C GLU A 446 -84.92 30.19 0.99
N LYS A 447 -85.17 30.62 -0.24
CA LYS A 447 -86.48 31.12 -0.71
C LYS A 447 -87.16 30.25 -1.76
N GLY A 448 -86.57 29.10 -2.13
CA GLY A 448 -87.11 28.23 -3.18
C GLY A 448 -87.75 26.96 -2.61
N ASP A 449 -88.62 26.33 -3.41
CA ASP A 449 -89.34 25.10 -3.03
C ASP A 449 -88.42 23.87 -3.15
N GLY A 450 -88.26 23.10 -2.06
CA GLY A 450 -87.38 21.93 -1.98
C GLY A 450 -86.29 21.97 -0.89
N ARG A 451 -85.22 21.19 -1.08
CA ARG A 451 -84.13 21.05 -0.11
C ARG A 451 -83.22 22.29 -0.14
N GLN A 452 -83.02 22.97 0.98
CA GLN A 452 -82.24 24.22 1.02
C GLN A 452 -80.72 24.03 0.78
N GLY A 453 -80.16 22.87 1.15
CA GLY A 453 -78.74 22.55 0.98
C GLY A 453 -78.41 21.08 1.24
N LEU A 454 -77.15 20.70 1.05
CA LEU A 454 -76.70 19.30 1.19
C LEU A 454 -76.82 18.77 2.62
N PHE A 455 -76.71 19.62 3.63
CA PHE A 455 -76.91 19.21 5.02
C PHE A 455 -78.39 19.31 5.41
N PRO A 456 -78.90 18.40 6.27
CA PRO A 456 -80.23 18.56 6.84
C PRO A 456 -80.31 19.87 7.65
N PRO A 457 -81.50 20.51 7.74
CA PRO A 457 -81.67 21.65 8.63
C PRO A 457 -81.33 21.20 10.06
N LEU A 458 -80.60 22.03 10.80
CA LEU A 458 -80.41 21.82 12.23
C LEU A 458 -81.79 21.84 12.86
N SER A 459 -82.20 20.73 13.48
CA SER A 459 -83.42 20.68 14.29
C SER A 459 -83.37 21.85 15.29
N ALA A 460 -84.37 22.73 15.25
CA ALA A 460 -84.45 23.88 16.14
C ALA A 460 -84.61 23.44 17.60
#